data_AF-A0A8E2UBS2-F1
#
_entry.id   AF-A0A8E2UBS2-F1
#
_cell.length_a   1.000
_cell.length_b   1.000
_cell.length_c   1.000
_cell.angle_alpha   90.00
_cell.angle_beta   90.00
_cell.angle_gamma   90.00
#
_symmetry.space_group_name_H-M   'P 1'
#
loop_
_entity.id
_entity.type
_entity.pdbx_description
1 polymer ?
#
loop_
_entity_poly.entity_id
_entity_poly.type
_entity_poly.pdbx_seq_one_letter_code
_entity_poly.pdbx_strand_id
1 'polypeptide(L)'
;MALGQPLSHESAQAALTLVGETVEDAYKEGRASYLMLSAFDDGTVFSLKNGKLDKIVMRIQEESRYGTYPRPASIVEGIDATSDRAAVVSVLGEPASSRPDWDMFGSGKRRIHVRYRDGLVARITALVP
;
A
#
# COMPACT_ATOMS: atom_id res chain seq x y z
N MET A 1 -4.00 -5.05 14.24
CA MET A 1 -3.10 -5.10 13.06
C MET A 1 -3.85 -5.74 11.89
N ALA A 2 -3.98 -5.05 10.74
CA ALA A 2 -4.84 -5.50 9.62
C ALA A 2 -4.18 -6.54 8.68
N LEU A 3 -2.92 -6.33 8.28
CA LEU A 3 -2.22 -7.23 7.37
C LEU A 3 -2.09 -8.65 7.95
N GLY A 4 -2.35 -9.66 7.11
CA GLY A 4 -2.38 -11.08 7.44
C GLY A 4 -3.72 -11.57 8.02
N GLN A 5 -4.67 -10.68 8.26
CA GLN A 5 -5.99 -11.01 8.81
C GLN A 5 -7.05 -11.16 7.71
N PRO A 6 -8.10 -11.98 7.93
CA PRO A 6 -9.28 -11.96 7.07
C PRO A 6 -10.06 -10.66 7.22
N LEU A 7 -10.91 -10.31 6.24
CA LEU A 7 -11.73 -9.10 6.32
C LEU A 7 -12.66 -9.09 7.52
N SER A 8 -13.12 -10.24 8.01
CA SER A 8 -13.98 -10.32 9.21
C SER A 8 -13.28 -9.88 10.50
N HIS A 9 -11.95 -9.74 10.49
CA HIS A 9 -11.20 -9.30 11.66
C HIS A 9 -11.34 -7.77 11.86
N GLU A 10 -11.53 -7.34 13.11
CA GLU A 10 -11.78 -5.94 13.48
C GLU A 10 -10.77 -4.94 12.88
N SER A 11 -9.47 -5.28 12.90
CA SER A 11 -8.44 -4.41 12.33
C SER A 11 -8.51 -4.27 10.81
N ALA A 12 -8.96 -5.30 10.09
CA ALA A 12 -9.14 -5.21 8.64
C ALA A 12 -10.38 -4.37 8.30
N GLN A 13 -11.47 -4.55 9.05
CA GLN A 13 -12.66 -3.69 8.97
C GLN A 13 -12.30 -2.23 9.27
N ALA A 14 -11.57 -1.97 10.37
CA ALA A 14 -11.15 -0.63 10.73
C ALA A 14 -10.34 0.04 9.60
N ALA A 15 -9.43 -0.69 8.95
CA ALA A 15 -8.68 -0.16 7.81
C ALA A 15 -9.56 0.13 6.59
N LEU A 16 -10.56 -0.71 6.30
CA LEU A 16 -11.52 -0.48 5.22
C LEU A 16 -12.40 0.75 5.50
N THR A 17 -12.81 1.00 6.75
CA THR A 17 -13.61 2.19 7.10
C THR A 17 -12.87 3.51 6.92
N LEU A 18 -11.55 3.48 6.71
CA LEU A 18 -10.74 4.66 6.46
C LEU A 18 -10.84 5.18 5.03
N VAL A 19 -11.44 4.40 4.13
CA VAL A 19 -11.60 4.75 2.72
C VAL A 19 -13.07 4.76 2.31
N GLY A 20 -13.35 5.42 1.19
CA GLY A 20 -14.66 5.48 0.55
C GLY A 20 -15.11 4.14 -0.05
N GLU A 21 -16.09 4.23 -0.95
CA GLU A 21 -16.66 3.06 -1.62
C GLU A 21 -15.59 2.24 -2.37
N THR A 22 -15.67 0.92 -2.23
CA THR A 22 -14.76 -0.02 -2.89
C THR A 22 -15.45 -0.81 -3.98
N VAL A 23 -14.78 -0.96 -5.12
CA VAL A 23 -15.18 -1.92 -6.15
C VAL A 23 -14.41 -3.21 -5.97
N GLU A 24 -15.14 -4.33 -5.99
CA GLU A 24 -14.56 -5.67 -5.88
C GLU A 24 -14.13 -6.24 -7.23
N ASP A 25 -12.96 -6.87 -7.28
CA ASP A 25 -12.50 -7.68 -8.40
C ASP A 25 -11.82 -8.95 -7.88
N ALA A 26 -12.25 -10.11 -8.36
CA ALA A 26 -11.81 -11.40 -7.86
C ALA A 26 -11.27 -12.28 -8.99
N TYR A 27 -10.11 -12.89 -8.76
CA TYR A 27 -9.47 -13.77 -9.73
C TYR A 27 -8.67 -14.88 -9.05
N LYS A 28 -8.21 -15.86 -9.84
CA LYS A 28 -7.35 -16.95 -9.39
C LYS A 28 -6.05 -16.95 -10.16
N GLU A 29 -4.96 -17.29 -9.47
CA GLU A 29 -3.65 -17.50 -10.06
C GLU A 29 -3.09 -18.83 -9.52
N GLY A 30 -3.13 -19.87 -10.36
CA GLY A 30 -2.81 -21.23 -9.92
C GLY A 30 -3.71 -21.68 -8.77
N ARG A 31 -3.11 -21.95 -7.61
CA ARG A 31 -3.83 -22.36 -6.38
C ARG A 31 -4.25 -21.19 -5.48
N ALA A 32 -3.81 -19.97 -5.79
CA ALA A 32 -4.15 -18.79 -5.01
C ALA A 32 -5.46 -18.17 -5.51
N SER A 33 -6.31 -17.73 -4.59
CA SER A 33 -7.41 -16.81 -4.89
C SER A 33 -7.04 -15.40 -4.46
N TYR A 34 -7.43 -14.42 -5.26
CA TYR A 34 -7.25 -13.00 -4.96
C TYR A 34 -8.59 -12.28 -4.98
N LEU A 35 -8.73 -11.32 -4.07
CA LEU A 35 -9.81 -10.33 -4.04
C LEU A 35 -9.17 -8.96 -3.89
N MET A 36 -9.43 -8.06 -4.84
CA MET A 36 -9.05 -6.66 -4.75
C MET A 36 -10.28 -5.83 -4.40
N LEU A 37 -10.15 -4.99 -3.37
CA LEU A 37 -11.13 -3.95 -3.03
C LEU A 37 -10.48 -2.61 -3.38
N SER A 38 -10.97 -1.97 -4.44
CA SER A 38 -10.40 -0.74 -4.99
C SER A 38 -11.26 0.47 -4.62
N ALA A 39 -10.77 1.32 -3.73
CA ALA A 39 -11.32 2.65 -3.49
C ALA A 39 -10.64 3.62 -4.46
N PHE A 40 -11.25 3.81 -5.64
CA PHE A 40 -10.63 4.56 -6.75
C PHE A 40 -10.34 6.00 -6.37
N ASP A 41 -11.32 6.70 -5.80
CA ASP A 41 -11.20 8.12 -5.44
C ASP A 41 -10.12 8.34 -4.37
N ASP A 42 -9.97 7.40 -3.44
CA ASP A 42 -8.99 7.44 -2.35
C ASP A 42 -7.64 6.81 -2.72
N GLY A 43 -7.44 6.44 -3.98
CA GLY A 43 -6.18 5.88 -4.47
C GLY A 43 -5.75 4.57 -3.80
N THR A 44 -6.67 3.88 -3.12
CA THR A 44 -6.34 2.78 -2.20
C THR A 44 -6.83 1.44 -2.73
N VAL A 45 -6.00 0.41 -2.61
CA VAL A 45 -6.37 -0.97 -2.94
C VAL A 45 -6.02 -1.88 -1.78
N PHE A 46 -7.01 -2.61 -1.30
CA PHE A 46 -6.83 -3.76 -0.41
C PHE A 46 -6.79 -5.02 -1.25
N SER A 47 -5.71 -5.78 -1.15
CA SER A 47 -5.55 -7.06 -1.81
C SER A 47 -5.61 -8.14 -0.75
N LEU A 48 -6.46 -9.13 -0.97
CA LEU A 48 -6.50 -10.34 -0.21
C LEU A 48 -5.94 -11.47 -1.05
N LYS A 49 -5.16 -12.34 -0.43
CA LYS A 49 -4.70 -13.60 -0.97
C LYS A 49 -5.21 -14.73 -0.07
N ASN A 50 -5.92 -15.70 -0.65
CA ASN A 50 -6.53 -16.81 0.07
C ASN A 50 -7.36 -16.35 1.28
N GLY A 51 -8.13 -15.26 1.10
CA GLY A 51 -9.02 -14.70 2.11
C GLY A 51 -8.33 -13.89 3.21
N LYS A 52 -7.02 -13.61 3.10
CA LYS A 52 -6.26 -12.79 4.08
C LYS A 52 -5.67 -11.57 3.39
N LEU A 53 -5.74 -10.42 4.04
CA LEU A 53 -5.19 -9.16 3.54
C LEU A 53 -3.67 -9.26 3.42
N ASP A 54 -3.16 -9.37 2.20
CA ASP A 54 -1.72 -9.56 1.93
C ASP A 54 -1.03 -8.24 1.59
N LYS A 55 -1.77 -7.28 1.06
CA LYS A 55 -1.22 -6.02 0.55
C LYS A 55 -2.24 -4.89 0.64
N ILE A 56 -1.75 -3.72 1.07
CA ILE A 56 -2.48 -2.44 0.99
C ILE A 56 -1.64 -1.50 0.14
N VAL A 57 -2.21 -0.98 -0.93
CA VAL A 57 -1.59 -0.01 -1.83
C VAL A 57 -2.23 1.34 -1.57
N MET A 58 -1.43 2.37 -1.29
CA MET A 58 -1.89 3.75 -1.13
C MET A 58 -1.12 4.62 -2.12
N ARG A 59 -1.85 5.36 -2.94
CA ARG A 59 -1.28 6.29 -3.91
C ARG A 59 -1.14 7.66 -3.28
N ILE A 60 0.01 8.27 -3.48
CA ILE A 60 0.37 9.58 -2.92
C ILE A 60 0.34 10.66 -4.02
N GLN A 61 0.26 10.21 -5.26
CA GLN A 61 0.01 11.02 -6.45
C GLN A 61 -1.05 10.30 -7.29
N GLU A 62 -1.79 11.05 -8.11
CA GLU A 62 -2.77 10.49 -9.04
C GLU A 62 -2.12 9.45 -9.99
N GLU A 63 -2.81 8.34 -10.23
CA GLU A 63 -2.34 7.25 -11.09
C GLU A 63 -3.50 6.65 -11.88
N SER A 64 -3.57 6.99 -13.18
CA SER A 64 -4.60 6.48 -14.09
C SER A 64 -6.01 6.84 -13.57
N ARG A 65 -6.83 5.85 -13.21
CA ARG A 65 -8.18 6.03 -12.64
C ARG A 65 -8.21 6.21 -11.13
N TYR A 66 -7.05 6.21 -10.46
CA TYR A 66 -6.95 6.32 -9.02
C TYR A 66 -6.59 7.73 -8.61
N GLY A 67 -7.34 8.28 -7.67
CA GLY A 67 -7.01 9.52 -6.96
C GLY A 67 -5.85 9.34 -5.98
N THR A 68 -5.74 10.29 -5.06
CA THR A 68 -4.69 10.31 -4.03
C THR A 68 -5.27 9.93 -2.69
N TYR A 69 -4.54 9.11 -1.92
CA TYR A 69 -4.92 8.76 -0.56
C TYR A 69 -5.05 10.04 0.28
N PRO A 70 -6.19 10.27 0.95
CA PRO A 70 -6.51 11.56 1.55
C PRO A 70 -5.61 11.94 2.73
N ARG A 71 -4.81 11.00 3.26
CA ARG A 71 -3.98 11.22 4.46
C ARG A 71 -2.57 10.64 4.30
N PRO A 72 -1.78 11.07 3.31
CA PRO A 72 -0.49 10.45 3.00
C PRO A 72 0.48 10.50 4.18
N ALA A 73 0.52 11.63 4.91
CA ALA A 73 1.35 11.81 6.10
C ALA A 73 0.93 10.92 7.30
N SER A 74 -0.28 10.35 7.30
CA SER A 74 -0.72 9.40 8.33
C SER A 74 -0.31 7.96 8.02
N ILE A 75 0.27 7.68 6.85
CA ILE A 75 0.74 6.34 6.48
C ILE A 75 2.09 6.09 7.15
N VAL A 76 3.03 6.99 6.89
CA VAL A 76 4.36 7.03 7.51
C VAL A 76 4.61 8.47 7.88
N GLU A 77 4.77 8.73 9.16
CA GLU A 77 5.12 10.06 9.65
C GLU A 77 6.44 10.52 9.02
N GLY A 78 6.46 11.72 8.45
CA GLY A 78 7.61 12.28 7.76
C GLY A 78 7.75 11.92 6.27
N ILE A 79 6.79 11.21 5.67
CA ILE A 79 6.75 10.95 4.22
C ILE A 79 5.44 11.48 3.61
N ASP A 80 5.57 12.27 2.55
CA ASP A 80 4.46 12.82 1.78
C ASP A 80 4.74 12.83 0.26
N ALA A 81 3.86 13.46 -0.52
CA ALA A 81 3.95 13.53 -1.99
C ALA A 81 5.17 14.29 -2.53
N THR A 82 5.79 15.13 -1.70
CA THR A 82 6.96 15.94 -2.04
C THR A 82 8.26 15.30 -1.58
N SER A 83 8.18 14.21 -0.84
CA SER A 83 9.34 13.47 -0.37
C SER A 83 10.06 12.80 -1.54
N ASP A 84 11.37 12.97 -1.60
CA ASP A 84 12.24 12.26 -2.52
C ASP A 84 12.80 10.97 -1.87
N ARG A 85 13.62 10.24 -2.61
CA ARG A 85 14.26 9.02 -2.10
C ARG A 85 15.12 9.25 -0.86
N ALA A 86 15.82 10.38 -0.77
CA ALA A 86 16.70 10.67 0.36
C ALA A 86 15.88 10.92 1.64
N ALA A 87 14.76 11.64 1.52
CA ALA A 87 13.80 11.84 2.61
C ALA A 87 13.25 10.49 3.10
N VAL A 88 12.83 9.60 2.19
CA VAL A 88 12.32 8.26 2.55
C VAL A 88 13.38 7.44 3.31
N VAL A 89 14.62 7.42 2.84
CA VAL A 89 15.73 6.69 3.51
C VAL A 89 16.02 7.27 4.88
N SER A 90 15.93 8.59 5.07
CA SER A 90 16.13 9.21 6.37
C SER A 90 15.09 8.77 7.42
N VAL A 91 13.88 8.42 6.99
CA VAL A 91 12.77 7.97 7.85
C VAL A 91 12.76 6.45 8.04
N LEU A 92 12.93 5.68 6.96
CA LEU A 92 12.79 4.22 6.97
C LEU A 92 14.11 3.46 7.13
N GLY A 93 15.24 4.17 7.08
CA GLY A 93 16.58 3.58 7.04
C GLY A 93 16.93 3.05 5.65
N GLU A 94 17.94 2.19 5.61
CA GLU A 94 18.43 1.63 4.35
C GLU A 94 17.45 0.61 3.74
N PRO A 95 17.18 0.67 2.43
CA PRO A 95 16.33 -0.30 1.75
C PRO A 95 17.01 -1.67 1.66
N ALA A 96 16.23 -2.73 1.80
CA ALA A 96 16.68 -4.10 1.57
C ALA A 96 16.93 -4.39 0.08
N SER A 97 16.26 -3.67 -0.81
CA SER A 97 16.53 -3.71 -2.25
C SER A 97 16.04 -2.44 -2.93
N SER A 98 16.76 -2.01 -3.96
CA SER A 98 16.47 -0.79 -4.72
C SER A 98 16.48 -1.03 -6.21
N ARG A 99 15.66 -0.24 -6.93
CA ARG A 99 15.62 -0.09 -8.39
C ARG A 99 15.52 1.40 -8.74
N PRO A 100 15.64 1.79 -10.02
CA PRO A 100 15.53 3.20 -10.40
C PRO A 100 14.22 3.86 -9.95
N ASP A 101 13.11 3.12 -9.95
CA ASP A 101 11.77 3.64 -9.69
C ASP A 101 11.15 3.16 -8.36
N TRP A 102 11.85 2.35 -7.56
CA TRP A 102 11.32 1.90 -6.26
C TRP A 102 12.39 1.43 -5.28
N ASP A 103 12.02 1.42 -4.00
CA ASP A 103 12.75 0.82 -2.91
C ASP A 103 11.85 -0.13 -2.10
N MET A 104 12.46 -1.15 -1.49
CA MET A 104 11.80 -2.10 -0.61
C MET A 104 12.49 -2.08 0.75
N PHE A 105 11.74 -1.81 1.81
CA PHE A 105 12.20 -1.75 3.19
C PHE A 105 11.64 -2.93 3.98
N GLY A 106 12.47 -3.51 4.84
CA GLY A 106 12.09 -4.63 5.70
C GLY A 106 11.66 -4.17 7.09
N SER A 107 10.58 -4.73 7.61
CA SER A 107 10.19 -4.60 9.02
C SER A 107 9.75 -5.97 9.55
N GLY A 108 10.72 -6.76 10.03
CA GLY A 108 10.51 -8.15 10.41
C GLY A 108 9.98 -9.00 9.23
N LYS A 109 8.79 -9.59 9.39
CA LYS A 109 8.11 -10.37 8.33
C LYS A 109 7.35 -9.51 7.31
N ARG A 110 7.29 -8.19 7.51
CA ARG A 110 6.54 -7.27 6.66
C ARG A 110 7.47 -6.48 5.79
N ARG A 111 6.94 -5.94 4.69
CA ARG A 111 7.69 -5.07 3.80
C ARG A 111 6.90 -3.80 3.50
N ILE A 112 7.63 -2.71 3.36
CA ILE A 112 7.15 -1.45 2.80
C ILE A 112 7.82 -1.29 1.44
N HIS A 113 7.02 -1.17 0.39
CA HIS A 113 7.49 -0.90 -0.95
C HIS A 113 7.10 0.53 -1.31
N VAL A 114 8.10 1.36 -1.62
CA VAL A 114 7.91 2.76 -2.00
C VAL A 114 8.24 2.89 -3.48
N ARG A 115 7.29 3.36 -4.27
CA ARG A 115 7.48 3.66 -5.69
C ARG A 115 7.63 5.16 -5.87
N TYR A 116 8.59 5.54 -6.70
CA TYR A 116 8.85 6.92 -7.07
C TYR A 116 8.38 7.19 -8.51
N ARG A 117 7.92 8.41 -8.75
CA ARG A 117 7.65 8.95 -10.08
C ARG A 117 8.23 10.36 -10.12
N ASP A 118 8.98 10.65 -11.17
CA ASP A 118 9.67 11.95 -11.33
C ASP A 118 10.52 12.35 -10.11
N GLY A 119 11.13 11.34 -9.46
CA GLY A 119 11.99 11.51 -8.28
C GLY A 119 11.26 11.59 -6.94
N LEU A 120 9.93 11.66 -6.93
CA LEU A 120 9.11 11.86 -5.74
C LEU A 120 8.27 10.63 -5.39
N VAL A 121 7.88 10.49 -4.14
CA VAL A 121 7.02 9.39 -3.67
C VAL A 121 5.66 9.44 -4.38
N ALA A 122 5.36 8.39 -5.12
CA ALA A 122 4.10 8.23 -5.84
C ALA A 122 3.20 7.17 -5.21
N ARG A 123 3.77 6.16 -4.56
CA ARG A 123 3.01 5.04 -3.98
C ARG A 123 3.72 4.42 -2.80
N ILE A 124 2.96 4.14 -1.75
CA ILE A 124 3.40 3.35 -0.61
C ILE A 124 2.58 2.06 -0.59
N THR A 125 3.24 0.93 -0.43
CA THR A 125 2.59 -0.37 -0.36
C THR A 125 3.09 -1.13 0.86
N ALA A 126 2.18 -1.45 1.77
CA ALA A 126 2.47 -2.33 2.89
C ALA A 126 2.05 -3.75 2.51
N LEU A 127 2.95 -4.72 2.67
CA LEU A 127 2.67 -6.10 2.32
C LEU A 127 3.26 -7.12 3.31
N VAL A 128 2.61 -8.27 3.38
CA VAL A 128 3.09 -9.48 4.04
C VAL A 128 3.29 -10.55 2.95
N PRO A 129 4.54 -11.02 2.73
CA PRO A 129 4.84 -12.06 1.74
C PRO A 129 4.12 -13.39 1.97
#